data_AF-A0A812IFN7-F1
#
_entry.id   AF-A0A812IFN7-F1
#
_cell.length_a   1.000
_cell.length_b   1.000
_cell.length_c   1.000
_cell.angle_alpha   90.00
_cell.angle_beta   90.00
_cell.angle_gamma   90.00
#
_symmetry.space_group_name_H-M   'P 1'
#
loop_
_entity.id
_entity.type
_entity.pdbx_description
1 polymer ?
#
loop_
_entity_poly.entity_id
_entity_poly.type
_entity_poly.pdbx_seq_one_letter_code
_entity_poly.pdbx_strand_id
1 'polypeptide(L)'
;MKSSPGHLDCSGKKYDLKWPSSLVGFLIDADIRLVRAEYLLKLARSRLLCPRRQEAELEKFEDMHGSSRTALVTTEEMKSLQYFPGPVRGPFPAIVDGYFYTSSARSKRILIVSVSHCWESQQHADPWGFQLRQLADRLTAPVQAGFEIWVFMDWISLPQYERTTAQQQHFQHAMESMFVLYAHKAVAWVERVADLTPEIERQQPPSLIDIYCKDTGKFEARPFSELVLNNTPYFQRGWCVAEVQWASTKVHVSHFAPMSPATFQERVKQGEAQSSDALVLKFTHRSDSELVEQLQEEVFELQATGRKVLVAKNLPWLEVKVLGDSLPCFEVLRVLCLVDSSVGETGAVALAKALHEMEHLTQVGIDGCALGDRGTLTVAAALKQMYRLSHVSFRRNGIGDASATALGAVLGDSRNLEFVDLRDNQISDASGNAFAKQLQSDFKICSFADIAGKDIFPDRNCFVSSTVSTAATLKRLQSQLPLLHLEDFR
;
A
#
# COMPACT_ATOMS: atom_id res chain seq x y z
N MET A 1 -4.68 2.34 37.92
CA MET A 1 -5.09 0.94 37.80
C MET A 1 -6.54 0.85 37.30
N LYS A 2 -6.68 0.58 36.00
CA LYS A 2 -7.69 -0.24 35.33
C LYS A 2 -7.10 -0.43 33.94
N SER A 3 -6.46 -1.58 33.72
CA SER A 3 -6.06 -2.03 32.39
C SER A 3 -7.32 -2.07 31.54
N SER A 4 -7.40 -1.22 30.52
CA SER A 4 -8.44 -1.38 29.49
C SER A 4 -8.35 -2.82 28.96
N PRO A 5 -9.47 -3.53 28.80
CA PRO A 5 -9.42 -4.90 28.29
C PRO A 5 -8.76 -4.85 26.92
N GLY A 6 -7.76 -5.70 26.70
CA GLY A 6 -7.18 -5.87 25.36
C GLY A 6 -8.33 -6.15 24.40
N HIS A 7 -8.55 -5.25 23.45
CA HIS A 7 -9.54 -5.46 22.40
C HIS A 7 -8.98 -6.56 21.50
N LEU A 8 -9.29 -7.80 21.85
CA LEU A 8 -9.12 -8.95 20.99
C LEU A 8 -9.98 -8.71 19.74
N ASP A 9 -9.38 -8.78 18.56
CA ASP A 9 -10.17 -8.90 17.32
C ASP A 9 -10.93 -10.24 17.34
N CYS A 10 -11.95 -10.39 16.50
CA CYS A 10 -12.76 -11.59 16.31
C CYS A 10 -11.93 -12.87 16.03
N SER A 11 -10.63 -12.72 15.76
CA SER A 11 -9.62 -13.76 15.55
C SER A 11 -8.83 -14.16 16.81
N GLY A 12 -9.08 -13.56 17.97
CA GLY A 12 -8.38 -13.88 19.23
C GLY A 12 -7.01 -13.22 19.39
N LYS A 13 -6.68 -12.21 18.57
CA LYS A 13 -5.35 -11.56 18.53
C LYS A 13 -5.27 -10.30 19.35
N LYS A 14 -4.07 -10.04 19.91
CA LYS A 14 -3.80 -8.91 20.80
C LYS A 14 -4.02 -7.53 20.15
N TYR A 15 -3.81 -7.41 18.82
CA TYR A 15 -3.91 -6.11 18.11
C TYR A 15 -4.71 -6.20 16.80
N ASP A 16 -5.87 -5.53 16.77
CA ASP A 16 -6.72 -5.37 15.58
C ASP A 16 -6.13 -4.39 14.56
N LEU A 17 -6.09 -4.74 13.27
CA LEU A 17 -5.56 -3.90 12.19
C LEU A 17 -6.51 -2.76 11.73
N LYS A 18 -7.74 -2.74 12.27
CA LYS A 18 -8.80 -1.79 11.96
C LYS A 18 -8.94 -0.69 13.01
N TRP A 19 -8.52 -0.88 14.25
CA TRP A 19 -8.72 0.12 15.30
C TRP A 19 -7.42 0.89 15.57
N PRO A 20 -7.33 2.19 15.25
CA PRO A 20 -6.13 3.01 15.48
C PRO A 20 -5.59 2.95 16.92
N SER A 21 -6.45 2.74 17.91
CA SER A 21 -6.05 2.51 19.30
C SER A 21 -5.22 1.23 19.49
N SER A 22 -5.44 0.20 18.67
CA SER A 22 -4.68 -1.05 18.70
C SER A 22 -3.25 -0.87 18.19
N LEU A 23 -3.03 -0.03 17.16
CA LEU A 23 -1.68 0.38 16.76
C LEU A 23 -0.96 1.11 17.89
N VAL A 24 -1.63 2.08 18.54
CA VAL A 24 -1.05 2.83 19.66
C VAL A 24 -0.77 1.89 20.85
N GLY A 25 -1.68 0.97 21.14
CA GLY A 25 -1.51 -0.07 22.16
C GLY A 25 -0.29 -0.93 21.89
N PHE A 26 -0.11 -1.40 20.65
CA PHE A 26 1.07 -2.17 20.26
C PHE A 26 2.37 -1.40 20.46
N LEU A 27 2.41 -0.14 19.99
CA LEU A 27 3.59 0.71 20.13
C LEU A 27 3.99 0.92 21.60
N ILE A 28 3.01 1.05 22.51
CA ILE A 28 3.24 1.20 23.94
C ILE A 28 3.66 -0.12 24.59
N ASP A 29 2.90 -1.20 24.34
CA ASP A 29 3.12 -2.52 24.93
C ASP A 29 4.48 -3.12 24.54
N ALA A 30 4.94 -2.83 23.34
CA ALA A 30 6.23 -3.29 22.80
C ALA A 30 7.37 -2.26 22.99
N ASP A 31 7.11 -1.15 23.71
CA ASP A 31 8.06 -0.05 23.93
C ASP A 31 8.76 0.46 22.65
N ILE A 32 7.99 0.53 21.57
CA ILE A 32 8.48 1.00 20.27
C ILE A 32 8.46 2.53 20.27
N ARG A 33 9.61 3.15 20.02
CA ARG A 33 9.68 4.60 19.85
C ARG A 33 9.67 4.98 18.39
N LEU A 34 8.77 5.88 18.03
CA LEU A 34 8.80 6.50 16.72
C LEU A 34 9.81 7.65 16.72
N VAL A 35 10.57 7.79 15.64
CA VAL A 35 11.49 8.91 15.45
C VAL A 35 10.77 10.05 14.72
N ARG A 36 11.05 11.30 15.07
CA ARG A 36 10.49 12.44 14.36
C ARG A 36 11.17 12.61 13.00
N ALA A 37 10.39 12.79 11.94
CA ALA A 37 10.95 13.01 10.60
C ALA A 37 11.89 14.23 10.56
N GLU A 38 11.57 15.33 11.23
CA GLU A 38 12.45 16.51 11.29
C GLU A 38 13.84 16.20 11.86
N TYR A 39 13.93 15.25 12.80
CA TYR A 39 15.21 14.79 13.34
C TYR A 39 16.00 14.00 12.29
N LEU A 40 15.35 13.10 11.54
CA LEU A 40 15.99 12.39 10.42
C LEU A 40 16.49 13.36 9.34
N LEU A 41 15.70 14.39 9.02
CA LEU A 41 16.08 15.45 8.09
C LEU A 41 17.31 16.22 8.59
N LYS A 42 17.39 16.53 9.88
CA LYS A 42 18.58 17.15 10.50
C LYS A 42 19.80 16.25 10.32
N LEU A 43 19.70 14.96 10.66
CA LEU A 43 20.82 14.02 10.54
C LEU A 43 21.31 13.93 9.09
N ALA A 44 20.40 13.77 8.13
CA ALA A 44 20.73 13.71 6.70
C ALA A 44 21.44 14.98 6.21
N ARG A 45 20.95 16.18 6.57
CA ARG A 45 21.57 17.47 6.20
C ARG A 45 22.96 17.64 6.81
N SER A 46 23.13 17.19 8.05
CA SER A 46 24.41 17.24 8.78
C SER A 46 25.37 16.10 8.42
N ARG A 47 24.97 15.19 7.51
CA ARG A 47 25.71 13.97 7.17
C ARG A 47 26.10 13.12 8.38
N LEU A 48 25.19 13.05 9.35
CA LEU A 48 25.31 12.19 10.52
C LEU A 48 24.60 10.86 10.24
N LEU A 49 25.09 9.79 10.86
CA LEU A 49 24.43 8.49 10.82
C LEU A 49 23.23 8.46 11.75
N CYS A 50 22.30 7.56 11.48
CA CYS A 50 21.18 7.32 12.37
C CYS A 50 21.68 6.66 13.67
N PRO A 51 21.47 7.26 14.85
CA PRO A 51 21.85 6.62 16.09
C PRO A 51 21.01 5.38 16.36
N ARG A 52 21.51 4.52 17.24
CA ARG A 52 20.75 3.40 17.77
C ARG A 52 19.64 3.91 18.68
N ARG A 53 18.59 3.10 18.85
CA ARG A 53 17.48 3.40 19.75
C ARG A 53 17.90 3.92 21.13
N GLN A 54 18.89 3.29 21.76
CA GLN A 54 19.34 3.66 23.11
C GLN A 54 20.12 4.99 23.15
N GLU A 55 20.79 5.36 22.06
CA GLU A 55 21.55 6.61 21.97
C GLU A 55 20.63 7.81 21.74
N ALA A 56 19.52 7.59 21.04
CA ALA A 56 18.53 8.62 20.73
C ALA A 56 17.52 8.88 21.86
N GLU A 57 17.46 8.05 22.91
CA GLU A 57 16.43 8.13 23.98
C GLU A 57 16.34 9.50 24.63
N LEU A 58 17.51 10.09 24.93
CA LEU A 58 17.62 11.39 25.62
C LEU A 58 17.98 12.52 24.65
N GLU A 59 18.17 12.19 23.36
CA GLU A 59 18.60 13.18 22.39
C GLU A 59 17.50 14.21 22.13
N LYS A 60 17.90 15.47 22.10
CA LYS A 60 17.07 16.59 21.70
C LYS A 60 17.65 17.28 20.48
N PHE A 61 16.77 17.88 19.70
CA PHE A 61 17.14 18.68 18.55
C PHE A 61 16.26 19.93 18.46
N GLU A 62 16.72 20.93 17.74
CA GLU A 62 15.92 22.09 17.38
C GLU A 62 15.11 21.77 16.13
N ASP A 63 13.79 21.91 16.22
CA ASP A 63 12.87 21.74 15.10
C ASP A 63 12.98 22.91 14.10
N MET A 64 12.30 22.83 12.97
CA MET A 64 12.34 23.89 11.94
C MET A 64 11.79 25.25 12.42
N HIS A 65 11.14 25.29 13.59
CA HIS A 65 10.64 26.50 14.23
C HIS A 65 11.54 26.96 15.39
N GLY A 66 12.72 26.37 15.56
CA GLY A 66 13.68 26.69 16.62
C GLY A 66 13.26 26.18 18.02
N SER A 67 12.28 25.29 18.10
CA SER A 67 11.84 24.71 19.38
C SER A 67 12.62 23.44 19.69
N SER A 68 13.09 23.32 20.93
CA SER A 68 13.77 22.09 21.39
C SER A 68 12.76 20.95 21.55
N ARG A 69 13.03 19.82 20.91
CA ARG A 69 12.18 18.61 20.93
C ARG A 69 13.02 17.37 21.13
N THR A 70 12.41 16.31 21.68
CA THR A 70 13.02 14.98 21.72
C THR A 70 13.12 14.39 20.31
N ALA A 71 14.22 13.71 19.99
CA ALA A 71 14.40 12.99 18.73
C ALA A 71 13.36 11.87 18.57
N LEU A 72 13.13 11.14 19.66
CA LEU A 72 12.11 10.10 19.78
C LEU A 72 10.83 10.63 20.40
N VAL A 73 9.69 10.14 19.91
CA VAL A 73 8.36 10.44 20.46
C VAL A 73 8.22 9.77 21.82
N THR A 74 7.76 10.52 22.83
CA THR A 74 7.64 9.99 24.20
C THR A 74 6.42 9.09 24.37
N THR A 75 6.45 8.24 25.41
CA THR A 75 5.29 7.41 25.77
C THR A 75 4.06 8.27 26.08
N GLU A 76 4.25 9.43 26.69
CA GLU A 76 3.19 10.37 27.06
C GLU A 76 2.53 10.96 25.82
N GLU A 77 3.33 11.36 24.82
CA GLU A 77 2.80 11.82 23.53
C GLU A 77 2.02 10.71 22.83
N MET A 78 2.56 9.49 22.79
CA MET A 78 1.89 8.32 22.21
C MET A 78 0.54 8.04 22.89
N LYS A 79 0.50 8.07 24.23
CA LYS A 79 -0.74 7.89 25.02
C LYS A 79 -1.78 8.98 24.79
N SER A 80 -1.35 10.16 24.34
CA SER A 80 -2.25 11.29 24.05
C SER A 80 -2.83 11.28 22.63
N LEU A 81 -2.40 10.34 21.78
CA LEU A 81 -2.84 10.26 20.39
C LEU A 81 -4.34 9.98 20.28
N GLN A 82 -4.99 10.78 19.45
CA GLN A 82 -6.38 10.57 19.04
C GLN A 82 -6.42 10.48 17.52
N TYR A 83 -7.16 9.52 16.98
CA TYR A 83 -7.26 9.31 15.54
C TYR A 83 -8.47 10.03 14.96
N PHE A 84 -8.26 10.74 13.86
CA PHE A 84 -9.30 11.35 13.06
C PHE A 84 -9.38 10.65 11.70
N PRO A 85 -10.50 9.96 11.39
CA PRO A 85 -10.69 9.29 10.10
C PRO A 85 -11.01 10.30 8.99
N GLY A 86 -10.62 9.97 7.76
CA GLY A 86 -11.02 10.72 6.57
C GLY A 86 -9.86 10.95 5.62
N PRO A 87 -10.15 11.19 4.32
CA PRO A 87 -9.11 11.30 3.32
C PRO A 87 -8.26 12.55 3.56
N VAL A 88 -6.96 12.35 3.69
CA VAL A 88 -5.95 13.38 3.75
C VAL A 88 -5.21 13.39 2.42
N ARG A 89 -5.16 14.56 1.78
CA ARG A 89 -4.35 14.80 0.58
C ARG A 89 -3.15 15.69 0.95
N GLY A 90 -2.03 15.46 0.28
CA GLY A 90 -0.77 16.14 0.54
C GLY A 90 0.33 15.61 -0.37
N PRO A 91 1.56 16.11 -0.23
CA PRO A 91 2.69 15.74 -1.09
C PRO A 91 3.30 14.38 -0.66
N PHE A 92 2.48 13.35 -0.60
CA PHE A 92 2.83 11.98 -0.21
C PHE A 92 2.29 10.98 -1.25
N PRO A 93 2.76 9.71 -1.28
CA PRO A 93 2.58 8.84 -2.46
C PRO A 93 1.13 8.42 -2.76
N ALA A 94 0.21 8.49 -1.79
CA ALA A 94 -1.19 8.12 -1.98
C ALA A 94 -2.10 8.87 -0.99
N ILE A 95 -3.42 8.89 -1.25
CA ILE A 95 -4.41 9.41 -0.29
C ILE A 95 -4.31 8.59 1.00
N VAL A 96 -4.26 9.29 2.14
CA VAL A 96 -4.19 8.66 3.47
C VAL A 96 -5.56 8.66 4.12
N ASP A 97 -5.95 7.57 4.77
CA ASP A 97 -7.31 7.35 5.33
C ASP A 97 -7.56 7.98 6.73
N GLY A 98 -6.67 8.87 7.15
CA GLY A 98 -6.79 9.62 8.40
C GLY A 98 -5.46 10.09 8.95
N TYR A 99 -5.50 10.68 10.13
CA TYR A 99 -4.32 11.17 10.83
C TYR A 99 -4.55 11.16 12.34
N PHE A 100 -3.47 11.23 13.09
CA PHE A 100 -3.52 11.41 14.53
C PHE A 100 -3.33 12.88 14.93
N TYR A 101 -3.72 13.22 16.15
CA TYR A 101 -3.39 14.48 16.79
C TYR A 101 -3.18 14.26 18.29
N THR A 102 -2.46 15.17 18.94
CA THR A 102 -2.35 15.20 20.40
C THR A 102 -3.35 16.19 20.99
N SER A 103 -3.74 15.95 22.24
CA SER A 103 -4.67 16.81 23.01
C SER A 103 -4.05 18.14 23.49
N SER A 104 -2.73 18.33 23.36
CA SER A 104 -2.05 19.56 23.74
C SER A 104 -2.07 20.60 22.61
N ALA A 105 -2.24 21.88 22.97
CA ALA A 105 -2.53 22.99 22.07
C ALA A 105 -1.37 23.34 21.12
N ARG A 106 -1.33 22.67 19.95
CA ARG A 106 -0.77 23.08 18.65
C ARG A 106 -0.92 21.88 17.68
N SER A 107 -2.15 21.40 17.50
CA SER A 107 -2.45 20.12 16.86
C SER A 107 -1.99 20.07 15.39
N LYS A 108 -0.74 19.67 15.16
CA LYS A 108 -0.27 19.23 13.84
C LYS A 108 -0.98 17.92 13.50
N ARG A 109 -1.28 17.73 12.22
CA ARG A 109 -1.76 16.43 11.72
C ARG A 109 -0.58 15.46 11.74
N ILE A 110 -0.68 14.43 12.57
CA ILE A 110 0.37 13.44 12.78
C ILE A 110 0.13 12.25 11.86
N LEU A 111 1.11 11.93 11.04
CA LEU A 111 1.11 10.72 10.21
C LEU A 111 2.17 9.75 10.75
N ILE A 112 1.79 8.49 10.92
CA ILE A 112 2.72 7.42 11.27
C ILE A 112 3.17 6.74 9.97
N VAL A 113 4.47 6.66 9.75
CA VAL A 113 5.09 6.07 8.56
C VAL A 113 6.01 4.94 9.01
N SER A 114 5.97 3.80 8.34
CA SER A 114 6.90 2.70 8.62
C SER A 114 7.93 2.59 7.51
N VAL A 115 9.19 2.35 7.87
CA VAL A 115 10.30 2.23 6.93
C VAL A 115 10.71 0.78 6.82
N SER A 116 10.56 0.21 5.63
CA SER A 116 11.16 -1.06 5.26
C SER A 116 12.45 -0.81 4.49
N HIS A 117 13.59 -1.24 5.03
CA HIS A 117 14.90 -0.93 4.44
C HIS A 117 15.91 -2.07 4.55
N CYS A 118 16.99 -1.97 3.77
CA CYS A 118 18.06 -2.96 3.75
C CYS A 118 19.11 -2.65 4.81
N TRP A 119 19.25 -3.50 5.83
CA TRP A 119 20.46 -3.44 6.66
C TRP A 119 21.70 -3.79 5.81
N GLU A 120 22.63 -2.86 5.65
CA GLU A 120 23.83 -3.06 4.82
C GLU A 120 24.97 -3.74 5.58
N SER A 121 24.89 -3.80 6.91
CA SER A 121 25.81 -4.62 7.72
C SER A 121 25.14 -5.15 8.98
N GLN A 122 25.75 -6.15 9.61
CA GLN A 122 25.28 -6.68 10.90
C GLN A 122 25.44 -5.68 12.04
N GLN A 123 26.44 -4.79 11.96
CA GLN A 123 26.84 -3.88 13.03
C GLN A 123 26.27 -2.45 12.87
N HIS A 124 25.71 -2.12 11.71
CA HIS A 124 25.01 -0.86 11.47
C HIS A 124 24.09 -0.99 10.25
N ALA A 125 22.84 -0.58 10.38
CA ALA A 125 21.85 -0.72 9.31
C ALA A 125 22.18 0.11 8.05
N ASP A 126 22.64 1.36 8.23
CA ASP A 126 23.01 2.26 7.14
C ASP A 126 24.37 2.96 7.39
N PRO A 127 25.51 2.24 7.26
CA PRO A 127 26.81 2.74 7.69
C PRO A 127 27.38 3.87 6.81
N TRP A 128 26.78 4.14 5.65
CA TRP A 128 27.12 5.28 4.78
C TRP A 128 26.13 6.45 4.88
N GLY A 129 25.03 6.29 5.61
CA GLY A 129 23.95 7.28 5.67
C GLY A 129 23.21 7.46 4.34
N PHE A 130 23.38 6.53 3.39
CA PHE A 130 22.80 6.62 2.05
C PHE A 130 21.29 6.42 2.08
N GLN A 131 20.83 5.41 2.82
CA GLN A 131 19.42 5.12 2.97
C GLN A 131 18.69 6.21 3.77
N LEU A 132 19.35 6.78 4.79
CA LEU A 132 18.84 7.92 5.55
C LEU A 132 18.62 9.15 4.65
N ARG A 133 19.54 9.43 3.71
CA ARG A 133 19.37 10.54 2.77
C ARG A 133 18.20 10.32 1.83
N GLN A 134 18.06 9.11 1.26
CA GLN A 134 16.89 8.77 0.45
C GLN A 134 15.57 8.92 1.21
N LEU A 135 15.54 8.46 2.47
CA LEU A 135 14.37 8.60 3.34
C LEU A 135 14.07 10.08 3.62
N ALA A 136 15.08 10.88 3.94
CA ALA A 136 14.92 12.31 4.20
C ALA A 136 14.37 13.07 2.98
N ASP A 137 14.84 12.74 1.77
CA ASP A 137 14.34 13.33 0.53
C ASP A 137 12.83 13.09 0.36
N ARG A 138 12.36 11.87 0.62
CA ARG A 138 10.94 11.48 0.50
C ARG A 138 10.06 12.08 1.60
N LEU A 139 10.61 12.31 2.79
CA LEU A 139 9.90 12.93 3.92
C LEU A 139 9.89 14.47 3.87
N THR A 140 10.77 15.09 3.07
CA THR A 140 10.94 16.55 3.06
C THR A 140 9.67 17.29 2.65
N ALA A 141 9.04 16.93 1.53
CA ALA A 141 7.87 17.64 1.04
C ALA A 141 6.66 17.56 2.00
N PRO A 142 6.30 16.40 2.57
CA PRO A 142 5.27 16.31 3.62
C PRO A 142 5.57 17.15 4.86
N VAL A 143 6.80 17.12 5.37
CA VAL A 143 7.21 17.90 6.54
C VAL A 143 7.10 19.41 6.26
N GLN A 144 7.54 19.86 5.07
CA GLN A 144 7.40 21.25 4.63
C GLN A 144 5.95 21.68 4.43
N ALA A 145 5.06 20.75 4.07
CA ALA A 145 3.62 20.99 3.98
C ALA A 145 2.91 21.08 5.35
N GLY A 146 3.65 21.00 6.46
CA GLY A 146 3.15 21.20 7.81
C GLY A 146 2.64 19.93 8.51
N PHE A 147 2.88 18.74 7.94
CA PHE A 147 2.59 17.48 8.61
C PHE A 147 3.66 17.15 9.65
N GLU A 148 3.22 16.69 10.83
CA GLU A 148 4.11 16.05 11.78
C GLU A 148 4.21 14.57 11.38
N ILE A 149 5.42 14.06 11.16
CA ILE A 149 5.61 12.67 10.75
C ILE A 149 6.41 11.92 11.80
N TRP A 150 5.83 10.83 12.28
CA TRP A 150 6.42 9.91 13.23
C TRP A 150 6.77 8.62 12.50
N VAL A 151 8.05 8.32 12.45
CA VAL A 151 8.59 7.26 11.62
C VAL A 151 8.93 6.06 12.50
N PHE A 152 8.44 4.89 12.13
CA PHE A 152 9.00 3.63 12.61
C PHE A 152 10.15 3.24 11.68
N MET A 153 11.34 3.07 12.25
CA MET A 153 12.50 2.50 11.57
C MET A 153 13.23 1.63 12.57
N ASP A 154 13.19 0.31 12.37
CA ASP A 154 13.63 -0.71 13.32
C ASP A 154 14.94 -0.39 14.05
N TRP A 155 15.97 0.08 13.35
CA TRP A 155 17.29 0.45 13.88
C TRP A 155 17.22 1.45 15.04
N ILE A 156 16.42 2.51 14.90
CA ILE A 156 16.27 3.58 15.90
C ILE A 156 15.01 3.43 16.74
N SER A 157 14.04 2.62 16.30
CA SER A 157 12.77 2.42 16.97
C SER A 157 12.76 1.27 17.97
N LEU A 158 13.64 0.27 17.79
CA LEU A 158 13.76 -0.91 18.64
C LEU A 158 15.13 -0.96 19.33
N PRO A 159 15.23 -1.47 20.57
CA PRO A 159 16.52 -1.63 21.24
C PRO A 159 17.49 -2.47 20.40
N GLN A 160 18.73 -2.01 20.25
CA GLN A 160 19.79 -2.68 19.49
C GLN A 160 20.88 -3.24 20.39
N TYR A 161 21.54 -4.33 19.97
CA TYR A 161 22.67 -4.94 20.70
C TYR A 161 22.32 -5.42 22.11
N GLU A 162 23.02 -4.94 23.15
CA GLU A 162 22.75 -5.32 24.53
C GLU A 162 21.39 -4.78 24.96
N ARG A 163 20.53 -5.72 25.35
CA ARG A 163 19.19 -5.44 25.85
C ARG A 163 19.15 -5.90 27.30
N THR A 164 18.65 -5.02 28.17
CA THR A 164 18.18 -5.46 29.49
C THR A 164 17.11 -6.54 29.32
N THR A 165 16.85 -7.34 30.35
CA THR A 165 15.81 -8.38 30.29
C THR A 165 14.45 -7.82 29.86
N ALA A 166 14.09 -6.62 30.33
CA ALA A 166 12.87 -5.92 29.92
C ALA A 166 12.89 -5.53 28.43
N GLN A 167 13.99 -4.95 27.95
CA GLN A 167 14.15 -4.59 26.54
C GLN A 167 14.14 -5.83 25.63
N GLN A 168 14.68 -6.96 26.07
CA GLN A 168 14.64 -8.21 25.31
C GLN A 168 13.21 -8.76 25.21
N GLN A 169 12.41 -8.65 26.29
CA GLN A 169 10.99 -9.02 26.26
C GLN A 169 10.19 -8.11 25.33
N HIS A 170 10.40 -6.80 25.39
CA HIS A 170 9.76 -5.84 24.49
C HIS A 170 10.16 -6.07 23.03
N PHE A 171 11.43 -6.34 22.77
CA PHE A 171 11.92 -6.67 21.43
C PHE A 171 11.26 -7.95 20.89
N GLN A 172 11.21 -9.01 21.69
CA GLN A 172 10.54 -10.26 21.30
C GLN A 172 9.04 -10.02 21.01
N HIS A 173 8.37 -9.27 21.89
CA HIS A 173 6.97 -8.88 21.70
C HIS A 173 6.78 -8.08 20.40
N ALA A 174 7.71 -7.17 20.07
CA ALA A 174 7.67 -6.41 18.83
C ALA A 174 7.81 -7.32 17.60
N MET A 175 8.74 -8.30 17.62
CA MET A 175 8.95 -9.22 16.52
C MET A 175 7.72 -10.10 16.24
N GLU A 176 7.06 -10.60 17.29
CA GLU A 176 5.86 -11.44 17.19
C GLU A 176 4.63 -10.72 16.60
N SER A 177 4.64 -9.38 16.58
CA SER A 177 3.53 -8.57 16.07
C SER A 177 3.99 -7.47 15.11
N MET A 178 5.16 -7.67 14.47
CA MET A 178 5.79 -6.66 13.61
C MET A 178 4.87 -6.21 12.48
N PHE A 179 4.04 -7.13 11.97
CA PHE A 179 3.07 -6.85 10.91
C PHE A 179 2.13 -5.68 11.22
N VAL A 180 1.84 -5.39 12.49
CA VAL A 180 0.98 -4.26 12.89
C VAL A 180 1.56 -2.94 12.39
N LEU A 181 2.89 -2.78 12.36
CA LEU A 181 3.54 -1.58 11.85
C LEU A 181 3.44 -1.42 10.34
N TYR A 182 3.14 -2.48 9.59
CA TYR A 182 3.15 -2.44 8.12
C TYR A 182 1.74 -2.57 7.53
N ALA A 183 0.89 -3.42 8.11
CA ALA A 183 -0.46 -3.72 7.62
C ALA A 183 -1.56 -2.84 8.24
N HIS A 184 -1.33 -2.22 9.41
CA HIS A 184 -2.39 -1.51 10.12
C HIS A 184 -2.88 -0.27 9.33
N LYS A 185 -4.20 -0.05 9.29
CA LYS A 185 -4.82 1.01 8.46
C LYS A 185 -4.37 2.43 8.82
N ALA A 186 -4.06 2.66 10.09
CA ALA A 186 -3.61 3.95 10.62
C ALA A 186 -2.11 4.25 10.37
N VAL A 187 -1.36 3.29 9.80
CA VAL A 187 -0.03 3.56 9.25
C VAL A 187 -0.25 4.18 7.87
N ALA A 188 0.09 5.46 7.75
CA ALA A 188 -0.26 6.31 6.62
C ALA A 188 0.29 5.77 5.30
N TRP A 189 1.57 5.38 5.28
CA TRP A 189 2.17 4.59 4.22
C TRP A 189 3.40 3.84 4.74
N VAL A 190 3.88 2.89 3.95
CA VAL A 190 5.15 2.20 4.17
C VAL A 190 6.16 2.74 3.16
N GLU A 191 7.23 3.33 3.67
CA GLU A 191 8.32 3.85 2.87
C GLU A 191 9.36 2.76 2.64
N ARG A 192 9.66 2.49 1.38
CA ARG A 192 10.53 1.37 0.99
C ARG A 192 11.87 1.88 0.50
N VAL A 193 12.91 1.70 1.29
CA VAL A 193 14.28 2.07 0.93
C VAL A 193 15.03 0.82 0.49
N ALA A 194 14.90 0.48 -0.80
CA ALA A 194 15.37 -0.78 -1.36
C ALA A 194 16.82 -0.73 -1.87
N ASP A 195 17.32 0.46 -2.22
CA ASP A 195 18.62 0.63 -2.84
C ASP A 195 19.74 0.54 -1.79
N LEU A 196 20.70 -0.33 -2.05
CA LEU A 196 21.96 -0.39 -1.31
C LEU A 196 22.84 0.80 -1.68
N THR A 197 23.76 1.17 -0.80
CA THR A 197 24.76 2.21 -1.08
C THR A 197 25.51 1.88 -2.39
N PRO A 198 25.57 2.79 -3.37
CA PRO A 198 26.24 2.55 -4.64
C PRO A 198 27.73 2.26 -4.45
N GLU A 199 28.29 1.39 -5.29
CA GLU A 199 29.69 0.94 -5.17
C GLU A 199 30.70 2.10 -5.17
N ILE A 200 30.43 3.16 -5.92
CA ILE A 200 31.27 4.36 -5.99
C ILE A 200 31.36 5.06 -4.62
N GLU A 201 30.26 5.10 -3.86
CA GLU A 201 30.24 5.66 -2.51
C GLU A 201 30.90 4.71 -1.51
N ARG A 202 30.75 3.40 -1.71
CA ARG A 202 31.38 2.37 -0.87
C ARG A 202 32.91 2.38 -0.94
N GLN A 203 33.48 2.83 -2.05
CA GLN A 203 34.93 2.95 -2.24
C GLN A 203 35.60 4.03 -1.38
N GLN A 204 34.81 4.93 -0.77
CA GLN A 204 35.30 5.97 0.14
C GLN A 204 34.60 5.85 1.50
N PRO A 205 34.77 4.72 2.20
CA PRO A 205 34.11 4.54 3.49
C PRO A 205 34.73 5.47 4.53
N PRO A 206 33.95 5.87 5.57
CA PRO A 206 34.53 6.46 6.77
C PRO A 206 35.67 5.60 7.32
N SER A 207 36.69 6.21 7.92
CA SER A 207 37.83 5.46 8.47
C SER A 207 37.43 4.58 9.66
N LEU A 208 36.50 5.07 10.49
CA LEU A 208 36.03 4.42 11.70
C LEU A 208 34.51 4.45 11.78
N ILE A 209 33.94 3.45 12.44
CA ILE A 209 32.53 3.37 12.79
C ILE A 209 32.40 2.77 14.18
N ASP A 210 31.45 3.25 14.98
CA ASP A 210 31.22 2.75 16.33
C ASP A 210 30.50 1.39 16.30
N ILE A 211 31.23 0.32 16.63
CA ILE A 211 30.74 -1.05 16.64
C ILE A 211 30.56 -1.51 18.09
N TYR A 212 29.46 -2.23 18.36
CA TYR A 212 29.25 -2.88 19.64
C TYR A 212 30.19 -4.07 19.82
N CYS A 213 31.05 -4.04 20.84
CA CYS A 213 31.89 -5.16 21.22
C CYS A 213 31.22 -5.98 22.33
N LYS A 214 30.87 -7.24 22.03
CA LYS A 214 30.24 -8.16 22.99
C LYS A 214 31.14 -8.47 24.20
N ASP A 215 32.46 -8.52 23.99
CA ASP A 215 33.42 -8.89 25.05
C ASP A 215 33.57 -7.77 26.09
N THR A 216 33.51 -6.51 25.67
CA THR A 216 33.67 -5.35 26.56
C THR A 216 32.35 -4.74 27.01
N GLY A 217 31.23 -5.08 26.37
CA GLY A 217 29.91 -4.50 26.64
C GLY A 217 29.82 -3.03 26.22
N LYS A 218 30.69 -2.57 25.31
CA LYS A 218 30.83 -1.14 24.95
C LYS A 218 30.87 -0.95 23.44
N PHE A 219 30.53 0.26 23.04
CA PHE A 219 30.76 0.73 21.67
C PHE A 219 32.17 1.27 21.53
N GLU A 220 32.86 0.82 20.50
CA GLU A 220 34.24 1.16 20.23
C GLU A 220 34.37 1.61 18.78
N ALA A 221 35.14 2.67 18.54
CA ALA A 221 35.45 3.12 17.20
C ALA A 221 36.36 2.08 16.53
N ARG A 222 35.83 1.38 15.53
CA ARG A 222 36.51 0.28 14.82
C ARG A 222 36.67 0.59 13.33
N PRO A 223 37.70 0.06 12.66
CA PRO A 223 37.85 0.18 11.22
C PRO A 223 36.61 -0.31 10.47
N PHE A 224 36.22 0.42 9.43
CA PHE A 224 35.07 0.05 8.59
C PHE A 224 35.21 -1.35 7.95
N SER A 225 36.44 -1.80 7.73
CA SER A 225 36.75 -3.15 7.24
C SER A 225 36.30 -4.29 8.18
N GLU A 226 35.98 -3.99 9.44
CA GLU A 226 35.44 -4.97 10.39
C GLU A 226 33.91 -5.18 10.24
N LEU A 227 33.23 -4.38 9.41
CA LEU A 227 31.81 -4.57 9.14
C LEU A 227 31.55 -5.85 8.36
N VAL A 228 30.57 -6.63 8.83
CA VAL A 228 30.06 -7.80 8.11
C VAL A 228 28.94 -7.30 7.20
N LEU A 229 29.29 -7.03 5.94
CA LEU A 229 28.38 -6.46 4.97
C LEU A 229 27.32 -7.46 4.51
N ASN A 230 26.10 -6.96 4.29
CA ASN A 230 25.01 -7.69 3.67
C ASN A 230 24.65 -7.04 2.34
N ASN A 231 25.13 -7.65 1.26
CA ASN A 231 24.89 -7.22 -0.12
C ASN A 231 23.67 -7.89 -0.76
N THR A 232 22.85 -8.60 0.02
CA THR A 232 21.64 -9.24 -0.48
C THR A 232 20.69 -8.16 -1.01
N PRO A 233 20.21 -8.23 -2.27
CA PRO A 233 19.20 -7.32 -2.79
C PRO A 233 17.92 -7.32 -1.94
N TYR A 234 17.24 -6.18 -1.85
CA TYR A 234 16.04 -6.00 -1.02
C TYR A 234 15.00 -7.12 -1.21
N PHE A 235 14.65 -7.45 -2.45
CA PHE A 235 13.63 -8.46 -2.77
C PHE A 235 14.07 -9.91 -2.58
N GLN A 236 15.30 -10.12 -2.11
CA GLN A 236 15.81 -11.42 -1.68
C GLN A 236 15.91 -11.51 -0.16
N ARG A 237 15.45 -10.51 0.60
CA ARG A 237 15.47 -10.51 2.07
C ARG A 237 14.09 -10.90 2.59
N GLY A 238 14.03 -11.98 3.36
CA GLY A 238 12.77 -12.53 3.86
C GLY A 238 11.91 -11.50 4.60
N TRP A 239 12.48 -10.81 5.59
CA TRP A 239 11.80 -9.74 6.33
C TRP A 239 11.34 -8.58 5.43
N CYS A 240 12.20 -8.07 4.55
CA CYS A 240 11.83 -6.98 3.65
C CYS A 240 10.67 -7.36 2.72
N VAL A 241 10.66 -8.60 2.20
CA VAL A 241 9.56 -9.07 1.37
C VAL A 241 8.30 -9.28 2.21
N ALA A 242 8.41 -9.80 3.43
CA ALA A 242 7.28 -9.91 4.36
C ALA A 242 6.63 -8.54 4.64
N GLU A 243 7.44 -7.51 4.88
CA GLU A 243 6.96 -6.13 5.10
C GLU A 243 6.21 -5.59 3.88
N VAL A 244 6.69 -5.86 2.66
CA VAL A 244 5.97 -5.54 1.42
C VAL A 244 4.64 -6.30 1.36
N GLN A 245 4.62 -7.59 1.70
CA GLN A 245 3.41 -8.40 1.68
C GLN A 245 2.39 -7.93 2.71
N TRP A 246 2.81 -7.58 3.93
CA TRP A 246 1.92 -7.02 4.94
C TRP A 246 1.35 -5.67 4.49
N ALA A 247 2.18 -4.81 3.90
CA ALA A 247 1.73 -3.52 3.38
C ALA A 247 0.76 -3.67 2.19
N SER A 248 0.97 -4.65 1.30
CA SER A 248 0.15 -4.88 0.11
C SER A 248 -1.21 -5.51 0.40
N THR A 249 -1.51 -5.89 1.64
CA THR A 249 -2.85 -6.37 2.06
C THR A 249 -3.81 -5.25 2.47
N LYS A 250 -3.36 -3.98 2.45
CA LYS A 250 -4.23 -2.82 2.72
C LYS A 250 -5.31 -2.66 1.65
N VAL A 251 -6.32 -1.80 1.92
CA VAL A 251 -7.42 -1.51 0.96
C VAL A 251 -6.89 -0.99 -0.37
N HIS A 252 -5.90 -0.12 -0.30
CA HIS A 252 -5.23 0.44 -1.45
C HIS A 252 -3.90 -0.29 -1.65
N VAL A 253 -3.90 -1.20 -2.62
CA VAL A 253 -2.72 -1.92 -3.07
C VAL A 253 -2.01 -1.06 -4.10
N SER A 254 -0.71 -0.86 -3.95
CA SER A 254 0.05 -0.10 -4.94
C SER A 254 1.45 -0.69 -5.15
N HIS A 255 1.86 -0.76 -6.41
CA HIS A 255 3.13 -1.30 -6.90
C HIS A 255 3.39 -2.80 -6.65
N PHE A 256 2.90 -3.38 -5.55
CA PHE A 256 3.07 -4.80 -5.20
C PHE A 256 1.74 -5.39 -4.78
N ALA A 257 1.41 -6.57 -5.29
CA ALA A 257 0.22 -7.31 -4.93
C ALA A 257 0.50 -8.23 -3.72
N PRO A 258 -0.53 -8.57 -2.93
CA PRO A 258 -0.39 -9.59 -1.90
C PRO A 258 -0.38 -10.98 -2.56
N MET A 259 0.67 -11.76 -2.30
CA MET A 259 0.76 -13.17 -2.64
C MET A 259 -0.16 -13.99 -1.74
N SER A 260 -0.74 -15.07 -2.29
CA SER A 260 -1.41 -16.06 -1.46
C SER A 260 -0.40 -16.72 -0.50
N PRO A 261 -0.84 -17.23 0.66
CA PRO A 261 0.04 -17.93 1.60
C PRO A 261 0.82 -19.07 0.94
N ALA A 262 0.16 -19.86 0.10
CA ALA A 262 0.79 -20.95 -0.64
C ALA A 262 1.93 -20.46 -1.54
N THR A 263 1.71 -19.40 -2.32
CA THR A 263 2.74 -18.82 -3.19
C THR A 263 3.90 -18.24 -2.39
N PHE A 264 3.63 -17.60 -1.26
CA PHE A 264 4.68 -17.05 -0.41
C PHE A 264 5.53 -18.15 0.23
N GLN A 265 4.90 -19.19 0.78
CA GLN A 265 5.59 -20.36 1.36
C GLN A 265 6.43 -21.09 0.32
N GLU A 266 5.94 -21.26 -0.92
CA GLU A 266 6.75 -21.84 -2.00
C GLU A 266 8.01 -21.02 -2.27
N ARG A 267 7.90 -19.69 -2.27
CA ARG A 267 9.04 -18.79 -2.48
C ARG A 267 10.06 -18.87 -1.34
N VAL A 268 9.60 -19.02 -0.10
CA VAL A 268 10.48 -19.24 1.06
C VAL A 268 11.20 -20.59 0.94
N LYS A 269 10.48 -21.68 0.68
CA LYS A 269 11.04 -23.04 0.52
C LYS A 269 12.06 -23.14 -0.61
N GLN A 270 11.80 -22.52 -1.76
CA GLN A 270 12.76 -22.46 -2.87
C GLN A 270 14.08 -21.80 -2.45
N GLY A 271 14.04 -20.88 -1.49
CA GLY A 271 15.24 -20.23 -0.98
C GLY A 271 16.11 -21.09 -0.07
N GLU A 272 15.53 -22.07 0.60
CA GLU A 272 16.28 -23.02 1.45
C GLU A 272 17.07 -24.05 0.61
N ALA A 273 16.66 -24.26 -0.65
CA ALA A 273 17.26 -25.24 -1.56
C ALA A 273 18.59 -24.80 -2.23
N GLN A 274 19.21 -23.70 -1.78
CA GLN A 274 20.47 -23.16 -2.33
C GLN A 274 20.47 -22.96 -3.87
N SER A 275 19.34 -22.60 -4.46
CA SER A 275 19.30 -22.18 -5.87
C SER A 275 19.88 -20.77 -6.03
N SER A 276 20.61 -20.51 -7.11
CA SER A 276 21.13 -19.19 -7.47
C SER A 276 20.08 -18.26 -8.09
N ASP A 277 18.80 -18.65 -8.09
CA ASP A 277 17.72 -17.91 -8.73
C ASP A 277 17.35 -16.61 -8.01
N ALA A 278 17.00 -15.59 -8.81
CA ALA A 278 16.67 -14.24 -8.36
C ALA A 278 15.41 -14.15 -7.46
N LEU A 279 14.62 -15.23 -7.35
CA LEU A 279 13.35 -15.28 -6.61
C LEU A 279 13.49 -15.81 -5.18
N VAL A 280 14.67 -16.32 -4.81
CA VAL A 280 14.98 -16.93 -3.51
C VAL A 280 15.00 -15.91 -2.37
N LEU A 281 14.29 -16.21 -1.28
CA LEU A 281 14.36 -15.43 -0.03
C LEU A 281 15.48 -15.93 0.88
N LYS A 282 16.23 -14.99 1.43
CA LYS A 282 17.33 -15.22 2.38
C LYS A 282 16.96 -14.64 3.73
N PHE A 283 17.25 -15.42 4.76
CA PHE A 283 17.05 -15.06 6.16
C PHE A 283 18.38 -15.08 6.88
N THR A 284 18.57 -14.13 7.79
CA THR A 284 19.79 -14.07 8.62
C THR A 284 19.81 -15.22 9.63
N HIS A 285 18.65 -15.61 10.17
CA HIS A 285 18.48 -16.78 11.00
C HIS A 285 17.43 -17.71 10.41
N ARG A 286 17.68 -19.03 10.45
CA ARG A 286 16.74 -20.04 9.93
C ARG A 286 15.41 -20.03 10.68
N SER A 287 15.40 -19.68 11.97
CA SER A 287 14.16 -19.55 12.75
C SER A 287 13.24 -18.42 12.26
N ASP A 288 13.77 -17.45 11.51
CA ASP A 288 12.99 -16.32 11.05
C ASP A 288 12.06 -16.70 9.90
N SER A 289 12.40 -17.73 9.09
CA SER A 289 11.56 -18.12 7.95
C SER A 289 10.20 -18.64 8.41
N GLU A 290 10.18 -19.53 9.42
CA GLU A 290 8.94 -20.07 10.00
C GLU A 290 8.04 -18.97 10.56
N LEU A 291 8.61 -18.03 11.33
CA LEU A 291 7.85 -16.90 11.87
C LEU A 291 7.33 -15.99 10.77
N VAL A 292 8.14 -15.68 9.76
CA VAL A 292 7.75 -14.81 8.64
C VAL A 292 6.66 -15.44 7.77
N GLU A 293 6.74 -16.75 7.49
CA GLU A 293 5.69 -17.50 6.81
C GLU A 293 4.38 -17.41 7.60
N GLN A 294 4.44 -17.73 8.90
CA GLN A 294 3.27 -17.67 9.78
C GLN A 294 2.64 -16.28 9.79
N LEU A 295 3.43 -15.23 10.00
CA LEU A 295 2.92 -13.86 10.05
C LEU A 295 2.39 -13.39 8.70
N GLN A 296 2.97 -13.80 7.57
CA GLN A 296 2.48 -13.44 6.24
C GLN A 296 1.11 -14.08 5.97
N GLU A 297 0.98 -15.39 6.20
CA GLU A 297 -0.28 -16.12 6.07
C GLU A 297 -1.35 -15.49 6.95
N GLU A 298 -1.00 -15.28 8.21
CA GLU A 298 -1.86 -14.70 9.22
C GLU A 298 -2.44 -13.33 8.80
N VAL A 299 -1.59 -12.43 8.32
CA VAL A 299 -1.99 -11.08 7.90
C VAL A 299 -2.82 -11.14 6.64
N PHE A 300 -2.44 -12.00 5.69
CA PHE A 300 -3.17 -12.17 4.44
C PHE A 300 -4.60 -12.65 4.72
N GLU A 301 -4.78 -13.70 5.52
CA GLU A 301 -6.10 -14.23 5.88
C GLU A 301 -6.97 -13.19 6.59
N LEU A 302 -6.41 -12.50 7.59
CA LEU A 302 -7.13 -11.42 8.31
C LEU A 302 -7.67 -10.35 7.36
N GLN A 303 -6.89 -10.01 6.34
CA GLN A 303 -7.20 -8.90 5.45
C GLN A 303 -8.02 -9.30 4.22
N ALA A 304 -7.90 -10.56 3.75
CA ALA A 304 -8.58 -11.08 2.57
C ALA A 304 -9.99 -11.60 2.86
N THR A 305 -10.17 -12.40 3.92
CA THR A 305 -11.44 -13.10 4.22
C THR A 305 -12.64 -12.18 4.44
N GLY A 306 -12.41 -10.97 5.00
CA GLY A 306 -13.45 -9.97 5.24
C GLY A 306 -13.57 -8.89 4.16
N ARG A 307 -12.80 -8.98 3.06
CA ARG A 307 -12.61 -7.89 2.11
C ARG A 307 -13.74 -7.80 1.09
N LYS A 308 -14.48 -6.69 1.12
CA LYS A 308 -15.55 -6.42 0.12
C LYS A 308 -15.10 -5.54 -1.05
N VAL A 309 -14.04 -4.76 -0.87
CA VAL A 309 -13.52 -3.81 -1.87
C VAL A 309 -12.01 -3.92 -1.92
N LEU A 310 -11.46 -4.10 -3.12
CA LEU A 310 -10.02 -4.13 -3.38
C LEU A 310 -9.68 -3.16 -4.50
N VAL A 311 -8.79 -2.22 -4.21
CA VAL A 311 -8.33 -1.22 -5.19
C VAL A 311 -6.83 -1.37 -5.36
N ALA A 312 -6.41 -1.83 -6.54
CA ALA A 312 -5.03 -1.98 -6.94
C ALA A 312 -4.63 -0.90 -7.95
N LYS A 313 -3.51 -0.22 -7.72
CA LYS A 313 -3.02 0.88 -8.56
C LYS A 313 -1.55 0.75 -8.92
N ASN A 314 -1.17 1.15 -10.13
CA ASN A 314 0.23 1.18 -10.56
C ASN A 314 0.94 -0.17 -10.42
N LEU A 315 0.22 -1.29 -10.62
CA LEU A 315 0.86 -2.61 -10.59
C LEU A 315 1.59 -2.86 -11.91
N PRO A 316 2.88 -3.25 -11.89
CA PRO A 316 3.54 -3.80 -13.06
C PRO A 316 2.94 -5.17 -13.41
N TRP A 317 3.15 -5.63 -14.64
CA TRP A 317 2.51 -6.85 -15.17
C TRP A 317 2.78 -8.11 -14.36
N LEU A 318 3.97 -8.21 -13.77
CA LEU A 318 4.30 -9.34 -12.91
C LEU A 318 3.43 -9.35 -11.63
N GLU A 319 3.14 -8.18 -11.08
CA GLU A 319 2.32 -8.02 -9.87
C GLU A 319 0.83 -8.15 -10.17
N VAL A 320 0.39 -7.85 -11.40
CA VAL A 320 -0.98 -8.17 -11.83
C VAL A 320 -1.18 -9.68 -11.90
N LYS A 321 -0.18 -10.44 -12.34
CA LYS A 321 -0.23 -11.91 -12.26
C LYS A 321 -0.33 -12.38 -10.81
N VAL A 322 0.51 -11.85 -9.91
CA VAL A 322 0.47 -12.17 -8.47
C VAL A 322 -0.91 -11.87 -7.88
N LEU A 323 -1.49 -10.72 -8.22
CA LEU A 323 -2.86 -10.37 -7.81
C LEU A 323 -3.88 -11.38 -8.35
N GLY A 324 -3.80 -11.71 -9.65
CA GLY A 324 -4.67 -12.71 -10.26
C GLY A 324 -4.62 -14.05 -9.53
N ASP A 325 -3.42 -14.52 -9.19
CA ASP A 325 -3.23 -15.80 -8.48
C ASP A 325 -3.75 -15.77 -7.03
N SER A 326 -3.84 -14.60 -6.38
CA SER A 326 -4.32 -14.47 -4.99
C SER A 326 -5.77 -14.02 -4.86
N LEU A 327 -6.38 -13.47 -5.91
CA LEU A 327 -7.78 -13.02 -5.93
C LEU A 327 -8.79 -14.08 -5.46
N PRO A 328 -8.65 -15.39 -5.77
CA PRO A 328 -9.56 -16.42 -5.27
C PRO A 328 -9.66 -16.49 -3.75
N CYS A 329 -8.62 -16.08 -3.02
CA CYS A 329 -8.64 -16.05 -1.55
C CYS A 329 -9.50 -14.90 -0.98
N PHE A 330 -9.94 -13.95 -1.80
CA PHE A 330 -10.83 -12.87 -1.40
C PHE A 330 -12.30 -13.28 -1.60
N GLU A 331 -12.73 -14.32 -0.89
CA GLU A 331 -14.01 -15.02 -1.10
C GLU A 331 -15.24 -14.10 -1.03
N VAL A 332 -15.18 -13.02 -0.24
CA VAL A 332 -16.30 -12.08 -0.08
C VAL A 332 -16.16 -10.79 -0.91
N LEU A 333 -15.22 -10.74 -1.85
CA LEU A 333 -14.97 -9.55 -2.67
C LEU A 333 -16.19 -9.21 -3.54
N ARG A 334 -16.60 -7.93 -3.52
CA ARG A 334 -17.75 -7.40 -4.27
C ARG A 334 -17.34 -6.39 -5.32
N VAL A 335 -16.23 -5.68 -5.08
CA VAL A 335 -15.69 -4.64 -5.96
C VAL A 335 -14.20 -4.88 -6.14
N LEU A 336 -13.78 -5.02 -7.39
CA LEU A 336 -12.38 -5.09 -7.80
C LEU A 336 -12.08 -3.92 -8.73
N CYS A 337 -11.13 -3.08 -8.36
CA CYS A 337 -10.66 -1.98 -9.21
C CYS A 337 -9.15 -2.10 -9.43
N LEU A 338 -8.73 -2.27 -10.68
CA LEU A 338 -7.35 -2.10 -11.12
C LEU A 338 -7.27 -0.78 -11.88
N VAL A 339 -6.34 0.09 -11.50
CA VAL A 339 -6.16 1.41 -12.11
C VAL A 339 -4.71 1.63 -12.49
N ASP A 340 -4.46 2.16 -13.68
CA ASP A 340 -3.13 2.57 -14.16
C ASP A 340 -2.07 1.47 -13.99
N SER A 341 -2.48 0.21 -14.18
CA SER A 341 -1.66 -0.98 -13.95
C SER A 341 -1.35 -1.69 -15.26
N SER A 342 -0.11 -2.04 -15.53
CA SER A 342 0.25 -2.74 -16.76
C SER A 342 -0.20 -4.19 -16.68
N VAL A 343 -1.33 -4.58 -17.26
CA VAL A 343 -1.85 -5.96 -17.10
C VAL A 343 -0.99 -7.00 -17.83
N GLY A 344 -0.59 -6.73 -19.07
CA GLY A 344 0.16 -7.69 -19.90
C GLY A 344 -0.64 -8.97 -20.23
N GLU A 345 -0.10 -9.82 -21.10
CA GLU A 345 -0.81 -11.05 -21.50
C GLU A 345 -0.95 -12.05 -20.35
N THR A 346 0.11 -12.24 -19.57
CA THR A 346 0.13 -13.16 -18.42
C THR A 346 -0.79 -12.69 -17.30
N GLY A 347 -0.81 -11.39 -16.99
CA GLY A 347 -1.74 -10.82 -16.02
C GLY A 347 -3.19 -10.91 -16.48
N ALA A 348 -3.48 -10.69 -17.77
CA ALA A 348 -4.85 -10.83 -18.30
C ALA A 348 -5.37 -12.27 -18.16
N VAL A 349 -4.52 -13.27 -18.44
CA VAL A 349 -4.88 -14.68 -18.26
C VAL A 349 -5.11 -15.02 -16.78
N ALA A 350 -4.25 -14.53 -15.87
CA ALA A 350 -4.40 -14.75 -14.43
C ALA A 350 -5.68 -14.11 -13.90
N LEU A 351 -5.97 -12.86 -14.28
CA LEU A 351 -7.21 -12.17 -13.94
C LEU A 351 -8.44 -12.92 -14.48
N ALA A 352 -8.42 -13.36 -15.74
CA ALA A 352 -9.55 -14.08 -16.33
C ALA A 352 -9.84 -15.41 -15.59
N LYS A 353 -8.79 -16.15 -15.22
CA LYS A 353 -8.94 -17.37 -14.40
C LYS A 353 -9.55 -17.04 -13.04
N ALA A 354 -9.01 -16.04 -12.34
CA ALA A 354 -9.50 -15.66 -11.02
C ALA A 354 -10.96 -15.18 -11.05
N LEU A 355 -11.32 -14.33 -12.02
CA LEU A 355 -12.68 -13.79 -12.15
C LEU A 355 -13.74 -14.88 -12.34
N HIS A 356 -13.39 -16.03 -12.92
CA HIS A 356 -14.28 -17.17 -13.06
C HIS A 356 -14.68 -17.79 -11.71
N GLU A 357 -13.81 -17.71 -10.71
CA GLU A 357 -14.02 -18.26 -9.36
C GLU A 357 -14.71 -17.26 -8.41
N MET A 358 -14.81 -15.99 -8.83
CA MET A 358 -15.31 -14.89 -7.99
C MET A 358 -16.84 -14.71 -8.08
N GLU A 359 -17.60 -15.65 -7.53
CA GLU A 359 -19.08 -15.71 -7.62
C GLU A 359 -19.83 -14.53 -6.97
N HIS A 360 -19.15 -13.79 -6.11
CA HIS A 360 -19.72 -12.68 -5.37
C HIS A 360 -19.42 -11.30 -5.95
N LEU A 361 -18.55 -11.23 -6.96
CA LEU A 361 -18.09 -9.97 -7.51
C LEU A 361 -19.22 -9.31 -8.32
N THR A 362 -19.49 -8.04 -8.00
CA THR A 362 -20.58 -7.25 -8.58
C THR A 362 -20.05 -6.11 -9.45
N GLN A 363 -18.83 -5.66 -9.21
CA GLN A 363 -18.23 -4.53 -9.93
C GLN A 363 -16.78 -4.85 -10.28
N VAL A 364 -16.45 -4.66 -11.56
CA VAL A 364 -15.09 -4.81 -12.10
C VAL A 364 -14.69 -3.53 -12.83
N GLY A 365 -13.68 -2.85 -12.31
CA GLY A 365 -13.00 -1.76 -13.02
C GLY A 365 -11.58 -2.17 -13.34
N ILE A 366 -11.18 -2.09 -14.60
CA ILE A 366 -9.80 -2.27 -15.04
C ILE A 366 -9.50 -1.08 -15.95
N ASP A 367 -9.08 0.05 -15.37
CA ASP A 367 -8.98 1.33 -16.07
C ASP A 367 -7.53 1.76 -16.27
N GLY A 368 -7.19 2.25 -17.46
CA GLY A 368 -5.83 2.72 -17.74
C GLY A 368 -4.79 1.60 -17.74
N CYS A 369 -5.20 0.35 -17.99
CA CYS A 369 -4.40 -0.83 -17.71
C CYS A 369 -3.72 -1.45 -18.95
N ALA A 370 -3.80 -0.77 -20.08
CA ALA A 370 -3.22 -1.19 -21.37
C ALA A 370 -3.58 -2.64 -21.75
N LEU A 371 -4.83 -3.07 -21.52
CA LEU A 371 -5.30 -4.42 -21.89
C LEU A 371 -5.14 -4.69 -23.40
N GLY A 372 -5.38 -3.68 -24.23
CA GLY A 372 -5.52 -3.84 -25.68
C GLY A 372 -6.64 -4.81 -26.05
N ASP A 373 -6.76 -5.12 -27.34
CA ASP A 373 -7.79 -6.03 -27.84
C ASP A 373 -7.68 -7.46 -27.27
N ARG A 374 -6.48 -8.04 -27.32
CA ARG A 374 -6.26 -9.42 -26.86
C ARG A 374 -6.53 -9.58 -25.36
N GLY A 375 -6.02 -8.69 -24.52
CA GLY A 375 -6.26 -8.74 -23.08
C GLY A 375 -7.73 -8.55 -22.74
N THR A 376 -8.40 -7.64 -23.45
CA THR A 376 -9.83 -7.38 -23.28
C THR A 376 -10.68 -8.60 -23.61
N LEU A 377 -10.41 -9.28 -24.73
CA LEU A 377 -11.12 -10.51 -25.09
C LEU A 377 -10.91 -11.63 -24.07
N THR A 378 -9.70 -11.77 -23.54
CA THR A 378 -9.37 -12.74 -22.49
C THR A 378 -10.16 -12.48 -21.21
N VAL A 379 -10.21 -11.23 -20.74
CA VAL A 379 -10.98 -10.86 -19.55
C VAL A 379 -12.49 -10.95 -19.81
N ALA A 380 -12.96 -10.54 -20.99
CA ALA A 380 -14.37 -10.61 -21.38
C ALA A 380 -14.91 -12.04 -21.30
N ALA A 381 -14.13 -13.03 -21.74
CA ALA A 381 -14.54 -14.43 -21.68
C ALA A 381 -14.89 -14.88 -20.24
N ALA A 382 -14.19 -14.35 -19.23
CA ALA A 382 -14.48 -14.62 -17.82
C ALA A 382 -15.74 -13.89 -17.34
N LEU A 383 -15.97 -12.64 -17.78
CA LEU A 383 -17.15 -11.86 -17.39
C LEU A 383 -18.48 -12.52 -17.80
N LYS A 384 -18.48 -13.33 -18.88
CA LYS A 384 -19.68 -14.02 -19.37
C LYS A 384 -20.40 -14.85 -18.29
N GLN A 385 -19.65 -15.40 -17.33
CA GLN A 385 -20.21 -16.26 -16.29
C GLN A 385 -20.55 -15.52 -14.99
N MET A 386 -20.27 -14.22 -14.93
CA MET A 386 -20.49 -13.40 -13.74
C MET A 386 -21.94 -12.91 -13.66
N TYR A 387 -22.84 -13.78 -13.20
CA TYR A 387 -24.28 -13.49 -13.15
C TYR A 387 -24.66 -12.33 -12.22
N ARG A 388 -23.80 -11.91 -11.27
CA ARG A 388 -24.04 -10.77 -10.36
C ARG A 388 -23.40 -9.46 -10.80
N LEU A 389 -22.71 -9.46 -11.93
CA LEU A 389 -22.00 -8.29 -12.42
C LEU A 389 -22.99 -7.19 -12.79
N SER A 390 -22.91 -6.07 -12.09
CA SER A 390 -23.72 -4.88 -12.33
C SER A 390 -22.95 -3.71 -12.91
N HIS A 391 -21.63 -3.65 -12.68
CA HIS A 391 -20.80 -2.56 -13.18
C HIS A 391 -19.52 -3.08 -13.82
N VAL A 392 -19.23 -2.60 -15.03
CA VAL A 392 -17.97 -2.86 -15.73
C VAL A 392 -17.36 -1.54 -16.19
N SER A 393 -16.08 -1.35 -15.92
CA SER A 393 -15.30 -0.24 -16.49
C SER A 393 -14.02 -0.78 -17.10
N PHE A 394 -13.80 -0.50 -18.39
CA PHE A 394 -12.56 -0.73 -19.10
C PHE A 394 -12.06 0.55 -19.76
N ARG A 395 -12.16 1.67 -19.04
CA ARG A 395 -11.77 2.98 -19.54
C ARG A 395 -10.28 2.99 -19.90
N ARG A 396 -9.91 3.64 -21.00
CA ARG A 396 -8.51 3.95 -21.34
C ARG A 396 -7.60 2.70 -21.47
N ASN A 397 -8.07 1.67 -22.17
CA ASN A 397 -7.34 0.41 -22.37
C ASN A 397 -6.85 0.14 -23.80
N GLY A 398 -7.12 1.04 -24.75
CA GLY A 398 -6.77 0.83 -26.15
C GLY A 398 -7.63 -0.25 -26.82
N ILE A 399 -8.90 -0.35 -26.45
CA ILE A 399 -9.87 -1.28 -27.04
C ILE A 399 -10.30 -0.76 -28.42
N GLY A 400 -10.19 -1.60 -29.45
CA GLY A 400 -10.67 -1.33 -30.79
C GLY A 400 -12.08 -1.87 -31.07
N ASP A 401 -12.58 -1.55 -32.26
CA ASP A 401 -13.95 -1.87 -32.74
C ASP A 401 -14.33 -3.35 -32.65
N ALA A 402 -13.41 -4.25 -33.04
CA ALA A 402 -13.65 -5.69 -33.01
C ALA A 402 -13.88 -6.20 -31.58
N SER A 403 -13.04 -5.76 -30.65
CA SER A 403 -13.14 -6.14 -29.24
C SER A 403 -14.34 -5.50 -28.55
N ALA A 404 -14.69 -4.26 -28.93
CA ALA A 404 -15.92 -3.61 -28.44
C ALA A 404 -17.15 -4.42 -28.85
N THR A 405 -17.23 -4.87 -30.12
CA THR A 405 -18.33 -5.72 -30.60
C THR A 405 -18.40 -7.05 -29.84
N ALA A 406 -17.25 -7.68 -29.57
CA ALA A 406 -17.18 -8.92 -28.80
C ALA A 406 -17.59 -8.72 -27.34
N LEU A 407 -17.16 -7.62 -26.71
CA LEU A 407 -17.61 -7.24 -25.37
C LEU A 407 -19.11 -7.06 -25.31
N GLY A 408 -19.72 -6.42 -26.30
CA GLY A 408 -21.17 -6.22 -26.33
C GLY A 408 -21.93 -7.53 -26.49
N ALA A 409 -21.40 -8.49 -27.25
CA ALA A 409 -21.96 -9.84 -27.32
C ALA A 409 -21.87 -10.60 -25.99
N VAL A 410 -20.79 -10.43 -25.23
CA VAL A 410 -20.61 -11.05 -23.90
C VAL A 410 -21.52 -10.39 -22.86
N LEU A 411 -21.52 -9.06 -22.81
CA LEU A 411 -22.22 -8.28 -21.79
C LEU A 411 -23.73 -8.17 -22.08
N GLY A 412 -24.16 -8.31 -23.33
CA GLY A 412 -25.57 -8.27 -23.72
C GLY A 412 -26.43 -9.41 -23.12
N ASP A 413 -25.80 -10.52 -22.76
CA ASP A 413 -26.45 -11.63 -22.04
C ASP A 413 -26.58 -11.38 -20.53
N SER A 414 -25.91 -10.34 -19.99
CA SER A 414 -25.87 -10.06 -18.56
C SER A 414 -27.14 -9.36 -18.09
N ARG A 415 -27.97 -10.06 -17.30
CA ARG A 415 -29.28 -9.55 -16.84
C ARG A 415 -29.21 -8.49 -15.73
N ASN A 416 -28.12 -8.48 -14.98
CA ASN A 416 -27.95 -7.59 -13.82
C ASN A 416 -27.00 -6.43 -14.09
N LEU A 417 -26.49 -6.32 -15.33
CA LEU A 417 -25.58 -5.27 -15.73
C LEU A 417 -26.37 -3.94 -15.77
N GLU A 418 -25.84 -2.90 -15.12
CA GLU A 418 -26.47 -1.58 -15.01
C GLU A 418 -25.60 -0.50 -15.63
N PHE A 419 -24.28 -0.70 -15.59
CA PHE A 419 -23.30 0.29 -15.97
C PHE A 419 -22.15 -0.33 -16.77
N VAL A 420 -21.82 0.29 -17.90
CA VAL A 420 -20.61 -0.01 -18.66
C VAL A 420 -19.90 1.27 -19.06
N ASP A 421 -18.60 1.35 -18.76
CA ASP A 421 -17.71 2.44 -19.18
C ASP A 421 -16.59 1.93 -20.09
N LEU A 422 -16.62 2.37 -21.35
CA LEU A 422 -15.59 2.11 -22.36
C LEU A 422 -14.93 3.39 -22.88
N ARG A 423 -15.01 4.51 -22.13
CA ARG A 423 -14.46 5.80 -22.57
C ARG A 423 -12.94 5.74 -22.76
N ASP A 424 -12.43 6.68 -23.54
CA ASP A 424 -11.00 6.82 -23.84
C ASP A 424 -10.37 5.56 -24.47
N ASN A 425 -11.17 4.79 -25.21
CA ASN A 425 -10.71 3.69 -26.06
C ASN A 425 -10.73 4.09 -27.54
N GLN A 426 -10.28 3.19 -28.42
CA GLN A 426 -10.17 3.39 -29.87
C GLN A 426 -11.41 2.85 -30.59
N ILE A 427 -12.59 3.16 -30.06
CA ILE A 427 -13.88 2.67 -30.55
C ILE A 427 -14.52 3.74 -31.43
N SER A 428 -14.84 3.40 -32.68
CA SER A 428 -15.54 4.27 -33.61
C SER A 428 -17.02 4.43 -33.23
N ASP A 429 -17.64 5.52 -33.69
CA ASP A 429 -19.06 5.77 -33.47
C ASP A 429 -19.95 4.62 -33.97
N ALA A 430 -19.58 3.97 -35.08
CA ALA A 430 -20.32 2.84 -35.63
C ALA A 430 -20.32 1.66 -34.67
N SER A 431 -19.15 1.30 -34.15
CA SER A 431 -18.99 0.18 -33.21
C SER A 431 -19.58 0.50 -31.83
N GLY A 432 -19.45 1.74 -31.35
CA GLY A 432 -20.11 2.20 -30.12
C GLY A 432 -21.63 2.11 -30.22
N ASN A 433 -22.22 2.50 -31.35
CA ASN A 433 -23.66 2.35 -31.60
C ASN A 433 -24.10 0.88 -31.71
N ALA A 434 -23.27 0.01 -32.30
CA ALA A 434 -23.54 -1.42 -32.37
C ALA A 434 -23.50 -2.06 -30.98
N PHE A 435 -22.49 -1.74 -30.18
CA PHE A 435 -22.37 -2.14 -28.78
C PHE A 435 -23.58 -1.72 -27.95
N ALA A 436 -24.00 -0.45 -28.06
CA ALA A 436 -25.17 0.06 -27.35
C ALA A 436 -26.47 -0.65 -27.73
N LYS A 437 -26.60 -1.17 -28.96
CA LYS A 437 -27.77 -1.98 -29.37
C LYS A 437 -27.76 -3.39 -28.81
N GLN A 438 -26.57 -3.96 -28.54
CA GLN A 438 -26.44 -5.30 -27.97
C GLN A 438 -26.79 -5.33 -26.48
N LEU A 439 -26.56 -4.21 -25.79
CA LEU A 439 -27.04 -3.98 -24.43
C LEU A 439 -28.54 -3.59 -24.50
N GLN A 440 -29.47 -4.51 -24.16
CA GLN A 440 -30.93 -4.30 -23.99
C GLN A 440 -31.36 -2.90 -23.45
N SER A 441 -32.48 -2.33 -23.86
CA SER A 441 -32.77 -0.88 -23.83
C SER A 441 -32.68 -0.02 -22.54
N ASP A 442 -32.35 -0.55 -21.34
CA ASP A 442 -32.41 0.21 -20.07
C ASP A 442 -31.04 0.55 -19.44
N PHE A 443 -29.92 0.39 -20.16
CA PHE A 443 -28.58 0.66 -19.61
C PHE A 443 -28.22 2.15 -19.53
N LYS A 444 -27.45 2.51 -18.50
CA LYS A 444 -26.77 3.80 -18.40
C LYS A 444 -25.38 3.71 -19.04
N ILE A 445 -25.25 4.20 -20.27
CA ILE A 445 -23.98 4.34 -20.99
C ILE A 445 -23.49 5.78 -20.81
N CYS A 446 -22.31 6.00 -20.23
CA CYS A 446 -21.74 7.34 -20.12
C CYS A 446 -21.01 7.75 -21.40
N SER A 447 -21.31 8.94 -21.92
CA SER A 447 -20.60 9.56 -23.06
C SER A 447 -19.58 10.63 -22.60
N PHE A 448 -18.80 11.12 -23.56
CA PHE A 448 -17.49 11.77 -23.42
C PHE A 448 -17.44 13.11 -22.64
N ALA A 449 -18.57 13.70 -22.20
CA ALA A 449 -18.63 15.10 -21.78
C ALA A 449 -18.64 15.40 -20.25
N ASP A 450 -18.77 14.40 -19.37
CA ASP A 450 -19.15 14.66 -17.96
C ASP A 450 -18.05 14.59 -16.88
N ILE A 451 -16.77 14.37 -17.20
CA ILE A 451 -15.74 14.12 -16.15
C ILE A 451 -14.49 14.98 -16.31
N ALA A 452 -14.69 16.29 -16.48
CA ALA A 452 -13.68 17.24 -16.01
C ALA A 452 -13.85 17.42 -14.49
N GLY A 453 -13.28 16.50 -13.70
CA GLY A 453 -12.91 16.79 -12.31
C GLY A 453 -13.70 16.14 -11.17
N LYS A 454 -14.28 14.94 -11.31
CA LYS A 454 -14.79 14.17 -10.14
C LYS A 454 -14.52 12.67 -10.23
N ASP A 455 -14.02 12.16 -9.11
CA ASP A 455 -13.54 10.80 -8.85
C ASP A 455 -14.56 9.71 -9.20
N ILE A 456 -14.09 8.64 -9.86
CA ILE A 456 -14.95 7.58 -10.43
C ILE A 456 -15.55 6.65 -9.36
N PHE A 457 -15.11 6.70 -8.09
CA PHE A 457 -15.69 5.87 -7.02
C PHE A 457 -15.61 6.53 -5.64
N PRO A 458 -16.64 7.26 -5.15
CA PRO A 458 -16.69 7.72 -3.77
C PRO A 458 -17.46 6.73 -2.87
N ASP A 459 -16.96 6.58 -1.64
CA ASP A 459 -17.47 5.76 -0.56
C ASP A 459 -19.01 5.83 -0.34
N ARG A 460 -19.60 4.64 -0.16
CA ARG A 460 -20.77 4.26 0.68
C ARG A 460 -22.07 5.08 0.68
N ASN A 461 -22.25 6.12 -0.13
CA ASN A 461 -23.55 6.79 -0.37
C ASN A 461 -23.81 7.06 -1.87
N CYS A 462 -23.25 6.23 -2.75
CA CYS A 462 -23.15 6.49 -4.18
C CYS A 462 -24.22 5.79 -5.05
N PHE A 463 -25.50 6.04 -4.74
CA PHE A 463 -26.60 5.93 -5.71
C PHE A 463 -27.32 7.28 -5.74
N VAL A 464 -26.95 8.17 -6.65
CA VAL A 464 -27.88 9.17 -7.17
C VAL A 464 -27.67 9.32 -8.66
N SER A 465 -28.72 8.90 -9.37
CA SER A 465 -29.10 9.27 -10.73
C SER A 465 -28.36 10.46 -11.35
N SER A 466 -27.75 10.25 -12.51
CA SER A 466 -28.11 11.05 -13.68
C SER A 466 -28.12 10.17 -14.93
N THR A 467 -29.27 10.16 -15.58
CA THR A 467 -29.54 9.59 -16.89
C THR A 467 -28.87 10.47 -17.94
N VAL A 468 -28.11 9.91 -18.90
CA VAL A 468 -27.72 10.66 -20.10
C VAL A 468 -28.18 9.94 -21.35
N SER A 469 -29.05 10.65 -22.04
CA SER A 469 -29.54 10.45 -23.40
C SER A 469 -28.38 10.31 -24.40
N THR A 470 -28.43 9.32 -25.28
CA THR A 470 -27.64 9.30 -26.51
C THR A 470 -28.04 10.47 -27.42
N ALA A 471 -27.06 11.10 -28.07
CA ALA A 471 -27.21 12.30 -28.91
C ALA A 471 -28.23 12.17 -30.08
N ALA A 472 -28.76 10.97 -30.36
CA ALA A 472 -29.85 10.75 -31.30
C ALA A 472 -31.23 11.16 -30.74
N THR A 473 -31.41 11.22 -29.42
CA THR A 473 -32.68 11.61 -28.77
C THR A 473 -32.88 13.14 -28.76
N LEU A 474 -31.79 13.92 -28.82
CA LEU A 474 -31.83 15.39 -28.79
C LEU A 474 -32.40 16.05 -30.07
N LYS A 475 -32.31 15.40 -31.24
CA LYS A 475 -32.95 15.93 -32.47
C LYS A 475 -34.45 15.64 -32.56
N ARG A 476 -34.96 14.65 -31.81
CA ARG A 476 -36.37 14.24 -31.85
C ARG A 476 -37.23 14.97 -30.82
N LEU A 477 -36.63 15.49 -29.75
CA LEU A 477 -37.32 16.26 -28.70
C LEU A 477 -37.29 17.78 -28.92
N GLN A 478 -36.39 18.32 -29.77
CA GLN A 478 -36.42 19.74 -30.15
C GLN A 478 -37.53 20.13 -31.14
N SER A 479 -38.19 19.16 -31.78
CA SER A 479 -39.29 19.43 -32.73
C SER A 479 -40.68 19.36 -32.10
N GLN A 480 -40.78 19.09 -30.80
CA GLN A 480 -42.06 18.96 -30.09
C GLN A 480 -41.95 19.55 -28.68
N LEU A 481 -41.96 20.88 -28.54
CA LEU A 481 -42.59 21.67 -27.46
C LEU A 481 -42.20 23.17 -27.59
N PRO A 482 -43.10 24.10 -27.23
CA PRO A 482 -42.97 25.53 -27.56
C PRO A 482 -42.02 26.28 -26.61
N LEU A 483 -41.34 27.27 -27.19
CA LEU A 483 -40.42 28.23 -26.57
C LEU A 483 -41.00 28.87 -25.30
N LEU A 484 -40.28 28.78 -24.19
CA LEU A 484 -40.40 29.69 -23.04
C LEU A 484 -39.03 30.29 -22.74
N HIS A 485 -38.99 31.61 -22.75
CA HIS A 485 -37.80 32.46 -22.62
C HIS A 485 -37.12 32.32 -21.25
N LEU A 486 -35.79 32.27 -21.26
CA LEU A 486 -34.91 32.45 -20.11
C LEU A 486 -34.49 33.92 -20.05
N GLU A 487 -35.11 34.69 -19.17
CA GLU A 487 -34.49 35.85 -18.53
C GLU A 487 -34.57 35.65 -17.01
N ASP A 488 -33.56 36.18 -16.33
CA ASP A 488 -33.33 36.21 -14.88
C ASP A 488 -32.75 34.92 -14.24
N PHE A 489 -31.44 34.94 -13.95
CA PHE A 489 -30.92 35.12 -12.59
C PHE A 489 -29.39 35.37 -12.64
N ARG A 490 -28.99 36.49 -12.03
CA ARG A 490 -27.62 36.90 -11.71
C ARG A 490 -27.01 36.05 -10.60
#